data_AF-A0A2K1ENT1-F1
#
_entry.id   AF-A0A2K1ENT1-F1
#
_cell.length_a   1.000
_cell.length_b   1.000
_cell.length_c   1.000
_cell.angle_alpha   90.00
_cell.angle_beta   90.00
_cell.angle_gamma   90.00
#
_symmetry.space_group_name_H-M   'P 1'
#
loop_
_entity.id
_entity.type
_entity.pdbx_description
1 polymer ?
#
loop_
_entity_poly.entity_id
_entity_poly.type
_entity_poly.pdbx_seq_one_letter_code
_entity_poly.pdbx_strand_id
1 'polypeptide(L)'
;MPNANGWLSRDEVKRINVPVLVPDKDAQRGKWHNGLPPAGGLLLTRTSCVTMNCPVAENETPVAYMYNPKHRSEYRYAPFYFRTKEQLNQLNSEGTV
;
A
#
# COMPACT_ATOMS: atom_id res chain seq x y z
N MET A 1 0.65 16.02 8.53
CA MET A 1 1.39 14.78 8.82
C MET A 1 0.44 13.59 8.65
N PRO A 2 0.94 12.42 8.20
CA PRO A 2 0.15 11.19 8.12
C PRO A 2 -0.52 10.89 9.46
N ASN A 3 -1.67 10.22 9.44
CA ASN A 3 -2.30 9.76 10.67
C ASN A 3 -1.55 8.55 11.29
N ALA A 4 -2.03 8.04 12.42
CA ALA A 4 -1.43 6.89 13.12
C ALA A 4 -1.30 5.61 12.26
N ASN A 5 -2.10 5.49 11.20
CA ASN A 5 -2.05 4.36 10.26
C ASN A 5 -1.18 4.65 9.03
N GLY A 6 -0.53 5.81 8.97
CA GLY A 6 0.23 6.27 7.80
C GLY A 6 -0.65 6.70 6.62
N TRP A 7 -1.95 6.92 6.83
CA TRP A 7 -2.83 7.40 5.77
C TRP A 7 -2.63 8.89 5.57
N LEU A 8 -2.80 9.32 4.32
CA LEU A 8 -2.66 10.72 3.91
C LEU A 8 -4.00 11.37 3.64
N SER A 9 -4.08 12.66 3.92
CA SER A 9 -5.10 13.56 3.40
C SER A 9 -4.85 13.89 1.93
N ARG A 10 -5.83 14.54 1.30
CA ARG A 10 -5.72 14.98 -0.11
C ARG A 10 -4.57 15.97 -0.33
N ASP A 11 -4.31 16.87 0.61
CA ASP A 11 -3.26 17.89 0.43
C ASP A 11 -1.88 17.33 0.71
N GLU A 12 -1.77 16.28 1.52
CA GLU A 12 -0.52 15.55 1.71
C GLU A 12 -0.16 14.69 0.52
N VAL A 13 -1.12 13.93 -0.03
CA VAL A 13 -0.84 13.06 -1.17
C VAL A 13 -0.45 13.85 -2.42
N LYS A 14 -0.95 15.09 -2.56
CA LYS A 14 -0.55 16.01 -3.65
C LYS A 14 0.88 16.52 -3.53
N ARG A 15 1.44 16.55 -2.32
CA ARG A 15 2.79 17.06 -2.04
C ARG A 15 3.87 16.00 -2.22
N ILE A 16 3.50 14.72 -2.35
CA ILE A 16 4.42 13.61 -2.57
C ILE A 16 4.41 13.18 -4.03
N ASN A 17 5.56 12.73 -4.52
CA ASN A 17 5.69 12.18 -5.87
C ASN A 17 5.71 10.65 -5.85
N VAL A 18 4.66 10.06 -5.26
CA VAL A 18 4.48 8.62 -5.11
C VAL A 18 3.23 8.19 -5.90
N PRO A 19 3.24 7.02 -6.56
CA PRO A 19 2.08 6.50 -7.27
C PRO A 19 0.80 6.49 -6.42
N VAL A 20 -0.30 6.94 -7.00
CA VAL A 20 -1.62 6.95 -6.35
C VAL A 20 -2.65 6.29 -7.24
N LEU A 21 -3.30 5.23 -6.74
CA LEU A 21 -4.46 4.63 -7.38
C LEU A 21 -5.73 5.33 -6.90
N VAL A 22 -6.48 5.92 -7.82
CA VAL A 22 -7.83 6.41 -7.56
C VAL A 22 -8.81 5.43 -8.21
N PRO A 23 -9.57 4.65 -7.42
CA PRO A 23 -10.56 3.73 -7.95
C PRO A 23 -11.70 4.45 -8.69
N ASP A 24 -12.22 3.81 -9.72
CA ASP A 24 -13.44 4.24 -10.41
C ASP A 24 -14.67 4.01 -9.52
N LYS A 25 -15.85 4.46 -9.97
CA LYS A 25 -17.10 4.44 -9.18
C LYS A 25 -17.49 3.05 -8.66
N ASP A 26 -17.13 2.00 -9.39
CA ASP A 26 -17.41 0.60 -9.07
C ASP A 26 -16.28 -0.10 -8.29
N ALA A 27 -15.16 0.59 -8.08
CA ALA A 27 -13.94 0.08 -7.44
C ALA A 27 -13.34 -1.20 -8.06
N GLN A 28 -13.74 -1.56 -9.28
CA GLN A 28 -13.18 -2.70 -10.03
C GLN A 28 -11.94 -2.30 -10.83
N ARG A 29 -11.88 -1.01 -11.21
CA ARG A 29 -10.77 -0.40 -11.94
C ARG A 29 -10.35 0.87 -11.22
N GLY A 30 -9.28 1.47 -11.70
CA GLY A 30 -8.85 2.78 -11.23
C GLY A 30 -7.77 3.36 -12.12
N LYS A 31 -7.49 4.64 -11.90
CA LYS A 31 -6.44 5.37 -12.59
C LYS A 31 -5.24 5.56 -11.68
N TRP A 32 -4.06 5.25 -12.19
CA TRP A 32 -2.80 5.61 -11.57
C TRP A 32 -2.45 7.07 -11.87
N HIS A 33 -2.06 7.78 -10.82
CA HIS A 33 -1.51 9.12 -10.85
C HIS A 33 -0.06 9.08 -10.34
N ASN A 34 0.77 10.05 -10.75
CA ASN A 34 2.17 10.17 -10.34
C ASN A 34 3.03 8.93 -10.68
N GLY A 35 2.71 8.26 -11.79
CA GLY A 35 3.45 7.09 -12.28
C GLY A 35 2.81 5.75 -11.87
N LEU A 36 3.55 4.68 -12.14
CA LEU A 36 3.17 3.32 -11.80
C LEU A 36 3.99 2.83 -10.61
N PRO A 37 3.40 1.96 -9.76
CA PRO A 37 4.16 1.28 -8.72
C PRO A 37 5.20 0.32 -9.32
N PRO A 38 6.18 -0.15 -8.53
CA PRO A 38 7.10 -1.19 -8.96
C PRO A 38 6.37 -2.43 -9.50
N ALA A 39 6.86 -2.97 -10.60
CA ALA A 39 6.36 -4.20 -11.22
C ALA A 39 7.02 -5.44 -10.60
N GLY A 40 6.42 -6.62 -10.83
CA GLY A 40 7.02 -7.90 -10.42
C GLY A 40 6.77 -8.30 -8.96
N GLY A 41 5.78 -7.68 -8.31
CA GLY A 41 5.40 -8.02 -6.94
C GLY A 41 3.96 -7.61 -6.63
N LEU A 42 3.60 -7.74 -5.35
CA LEU A 42 2.29 -7.36 -4.83
C LEU A 42 2.38 -6.05 -4.06
N LEU A 43 1.35 -5.23 -4.20
CA LEU A 43 1.10 -4.09 -3.34
C LEU A 43 0.18 -4.51 -2.21
N LEU A 44 0.63 -4.32 -0.98
CA LEU A 44 -0.06 -4.80 0.21
C LEU A 44 -0.21 -3.69 1.23
N THR A 45 -1.31 -3.71 1.97
CA THR A 45 -1.45 -2.85 3.15
C THR A 45 -0.52 -3.32 4.26
N ARG A 46 -0.20 -2.44 5.22
CA ARG A 46 0.63 -2.80 6.38
C ARG A 46 0.09 -4.04 7.12
N THR A 47 -1.23 -4.11 7.31
CA THR A 47 -1.88 -5.26 7.94
C THR A 47 -1.72 -6.53 7.10
N SER A 48 -1.90 -6.45 5.79
CA SER A 48 -1.69 -7.60 4.88
C SER A 48 -0.26 -8.11 4.90
N CYS A 49 0.74 -7.22 4.97
CA CYS A 49 2.14 -7.59 5.15
C CYS A 49 2.36 -8.39 6.44
N VAL A 50 1.76 -7.97 7.56
CA VAL A 50 1.84 -8.71 8.84
C VAL A 50 1.14 -10.07 8.75
N THR A 51 -0.07 -10.11 8.17
CA THR A 51 -0.83 -11.36 8.00
C THR A 51 -0.09 -12.37 7.13
N MET A 52 0.64 -11.90 6.11
CA MET A 52 1.49 -12.72 5.26
C MET A 52 2.93 -12.74 5.75
N ASN A 53 3.18 -12.64 7.06
CA ASN A 53 4.48 -12.78 7.74
C ASN A 53 5.68 -12.07 7.07
N CYS A 54 5.44 -10.96 6.37
CA CYS A 54 6.45 -10.12 5.72
C CYS A 54 6.31 -8.66 6.19
N PRO A 55 6.45 -8.41 7.51
CA PRO A 55 6.10 -7.14 8.13
C PRO A 55 6.85 -5.95 7.51
N VAL A 56 6.23 -4.78 7.59
CA VAL A 56 6.82 -3.52 7.15
C VAL A 56 7.84 -3.05 8.17
N ALA A 57 9.09 -2.79 7.74
CA ALA A 57 10.12 -2.30 8.63
C ALA A 57 9.78 -0.89 9.17
N GLU A 58 10.34 -0.50 10.33
CA GLU A 58 9.98 0.77 10.98
C GLU A 58 10.21 1.99 10.09
N ASN A 59 11.29 1.99 9.31
CA ASN A 59 11.68 3.08 8.41
C ASN A 59 11.27 2.83 6.94
N GLU A 60 10.50 1.77 6.67
CA GLU A 60 10.07 1.46 5.31
C GLU A 60 8.99 2.45 4.86
N THR A 61 9.21 3.09 3.72
CA THR A 61 8.27 4.05 3.13
C THR A 61 7.29 3.37 2.17
N PRO A 62 6.02 3.77 2.14
CA PRO A 62 5.05 3.27 1.16
C PRO A 62 5.50 3.57 -0.28
N VAL A 63 5.32 2.60 -1.17
CA VAL A 63 5.64 2.75 -2.61
C VAL A 63 4.45 3.26 -3.41
N ALA A 64 3.25 3.22 -2.83
CA ALA A 64 2.01 3.64 -3.47
C ALA A 64 0.97 4.00 -2.41
N TYR A 65 -0.05 4.76 -2.83
CA TYR A 65 -1.25 5.00 -2.04
C TYR A 65 -2.50 4.66 -2.85
N MET A 66 -3.58 4.28 -2.17
CA MET A 66 -4.89 4.10 -2.80
C MET A 66 -5.94 4.98 -2.13
N TYR A 67 -6.71 5.70 -2.93
CA TYR A 67 -7.86 6.44 -2.44
C TYR A 67 -8.98 5.49 -2.01
N ASN A 68 -9.44 5.61 -0.77
CA ASN A 68 -10.54 4.86 -0.20
C ASN A 68 -11.75 5.78 0.05
N PRO A 69 -12.77 5.78 -0.84
CA PRO A 69 -13.94 6.64 -0.70
C PRO A 69 -14.83 6.27 0.50
N LYS A 70 -14.73 5.04 1.03
CA LYS A 70 -15.55 4.57 2.15
C LYS A 70 -15.00 5.00 3.52
N HIS A 71 -13.76 5.47 3.58
CA HIS A 71 -13.17 5.91 4.84
C HIS A 71 -13.71 7.28 5.23
N ARG A 72 -14.31 7.38 6.42
CA ARG A 72 -15.07 8.57 6.86
C ARG A 72 -14.21 9.76 7.30
N SER A 73 -12.89 9.59 7.37
CA SER A 73 -11.93 10.65 7.71
C SER A 73 -11.52 11.47 6.47
N GLU A 74 -10.81 12.59 6.70
CA GLU A 74 -10.07 13.33 5.68
C GLU A 74 -8.86 12.54 5.15
N TYR A 75 -8.30 11.66 5.98
CA TYR A 75 -7.19 10.77 5.63
C TYR A 75 -7.70 9.60 4.81
N ARG A 76 -7.87 9.77 3.49
CA ARG A 76 -8.49 8.77 2.60
C ARG A 76 -7.50 8.01 1.72
N TYR A 77 -6.21 8.33 1.79
CA TYR A 77 -5.19 7.69 0.96
C TYR A 77 -4.42 6.68 1.80
N ALA A 78 -4.74 5.39 1.62
CA ALA A 78 -4.14 4.30 2.39
C ALA A 78 -2.77 3.90 1.80
N PRO A 79 -1.75 3.65 2.63
CA PRO A 79 -0.41 3.29 2.17
C PRO A 79 -0.33 1.82 1.72
N PHE A 80 0.44 1.59 0.67
CA PHE A 80 0.78 0.26 0.14
C PHE A 80 2.29 0.06 0.04
N TYR A 81 2.71 -1.17 0.35
CA TYR A 81 4.10 -1.61 0.40
C TYR A 81 4.31 -2.72 -0.62
N PHE A 82 5.49 -2.73 -1.24
CA PHE A 82 5.84 -3.69 -2.28
C PHE A 82 6.41 -4.96 -1.67
N ARG A 83 5.90 -6.13 -2.07
CA ARG A 83 6.48 -7.42 -1.70
C ARG A 83 6.74 -8.26 -2.93
N THR A 84 7.94 -8.79 -3.06
CA THR A 84 8.28 -9.73 -4.13
C THR A 84 7.74 -11.13 -3.81
N LYS A 85 7.69 -11.99 -4.82
CA LYS A 85 7.30 -13.39 -4.62
C LYS A 85 8.22 -14.11 -3.65
N GLU A 86 9.51 -13.79 -3.65
CA GLU A 86 10.52 -14.39 -2.77
C GLU A 86 10.24 -14.03 -1.31
N GLN A 87 9.92 -12.76 -1.03
CA GLN A 87 9.55 -12.30 0.31
C GLN A 87 8.28 -12.98 0.83
N LEU A 88 7.36 -13.32 -0.08
CA LEU A 88 6.12 -14.05 0.26
C LEU A 88 6.35 -15.56 0.38
N ASN A 89 7.29 -16.13 -0.39
CA ASN A 89 7.55 -17.57 -0.44
C ASN A 89 8.50 -18.08 0.64
N GLN A 90 9.38 -17.22 1.18
CA GLN A 90 10.25 -17.56 2.33
C GLN A 90 9.46 -18.06 3.55
N LEU A 91 8.13 -17.97 3.51
CA LEU A 91 7.18 -18.33 4.55
C LEU A 91 6.54 -19.71 4.38
N ASN A 92 6.64 -20.32 3.19
CA ASN A 92 6.12 -21.68 2.94
C ASN A 92 7.20 -22.76 3.13
N SER A 93 8.43 -22.37 3.48
CA SER A 93 9.57 -23.29 3.61
C SER A 93 9.96 -23.60 5.05
N GLU A 94 9.33 -22.97 6.06
CA GLU A 94 9.48 -23.32 7.48
C GLU A 94 8.36 -24.27 7.94
N GLY A 95 8.22 -25.38 7.22
CA GLY A 95 7.28 -26.45 7.52
C GLY A 95 7.96 -27.81 7.37
N THR A 96 9.11 -28.00 8.00
CA THR A 96 9.72 -29.34 8.19
C THR A 96 10.54 -29.35 9.46
N VAL A 97 9.94 -29.84 10.55
CA VAL A 97 10.49 -30.85 11.47
C VAL A 97 9.34 -31.47 12.25
#